data_AF-A0A7F5RBZ9-F1
#
_entry.id   AF-A0A7F5RBZ9-F1
#
_cell.length_a   1.000
_cell.length_b   1.000
_cell.length_c   1.000
_cell.angle_alpha   90.00
_cell.angle_beta   90.00
_cell.angle_gamma   90.00
#
_symmetry.space_group_name_H-M   'P 1'
#
loop_
_entity.id
_entity.type
_entity.pdbx_description
1 polymer ?
#
loop_
_entity_poly.entity_id
_entity_poly.type
_entity_poly.pdbx_seq_one_letter_code
_entity_poly.pdbx_strand_id
1 'polypeptide(L)'
;MATTNSDDSTSVPKDFQLSSSLDSGSRISPNYYRCQLCNNYRKVFYCKECVHNGDIYKSSSQCPERYADKQIKLLQLKAARKAVEDNCLDKLERKQKIDVLGSKIRQSRDRIEILRLSLKDRREKQKTYKAKIIEIIGKNEKLTKSLPKYEERVEKLGLYVASRREDNQRLKDKILNEQAQLQNVVKTRIQQLVQYIFPISIVLPKIEIESGEVDMVTALAEATRTTYISNQWVYNDNSGELQYCIVAPTLPGSGNYSSYNIWGLFQSF
;
A
#
# COMPACT_ATOMS: atom_id res chain seq x y z
N MET A 1 -46.27 24.23 -25.61
CA MET A 1 -46.73 25.35 -26.45
C MET A 1 -47.74 24.80 -27.45
N ALA A 2 -48.88 25.50 -27.55
CA ALA A 2 -49.99 25.37 -28.50
C ALA A 2 -50.73 24.01 -28.61
N THR A 3 -51.64 23.76 -27.66
CA THR A 3 -52.84 22.93 -27.86
C THR A 3 -54.01 23.85 -28.23
N THR A 4 -54.43 23.88 -29.49
CA THR A 4 -55.63 24.62 -29.91
C THR A 4 -56.84 23.69 -29.90
N ASN A 5 -57.58 23.76 -28.80
CA ASN A 5 -58.98 23.35 -28.71
C ASN A 5 -59.82 24.25 -29.62
N SER A 6 -60.63 23.63 -30.47
CA SER A 6 -61.69 24.29 -31.23
C SER A 6 -63.00 23.62 -30.84
N ASP A 7 -63.59 24.08 -29.75
CA ASP A 7 -65.01 23.92 -29.48
C ASP A 7 -65.75 24.77 -30.50
N ASP A 8 -66.41 24.11 -31.47
CA ASP A 8 -67.43 24.77 -32.28
C ASP A 8 -68.71 23.93 -32.25
N SER A 9 -69.55 24.33 -31.31
CA SER A 9 -70.99 24.18 -31.23
C SER A 9 -71.66 23.92 -32.58
N THR A 10 -72.01 22.66 -32.85
CA THR A 10 -73.03 22.30 -33.85
C THR A 10 -74.25 21.79 -33.11
N SER A 11 -75.00 22.75 -32.55
CA SER A 11 -76.38 22.52 -32.13
C SER A 11 -77.19 21.99 -33.32
N VAL A 12 -77.66 20.76 -33.21
CA VAL A 12 -78.60 20.16 -34.17
C VAL A 12 -79.88 21.01 -34.17
N PRO A 13 -80.36 21.53 -35.32
CA PRO A 13 -81.67 22.17 -35.39
C PRO A 13 -82.73 21.14 -35.01
N LYS A 14 -83.44 21.37 -33.90
CA LYS A 14 -84.44 20.46 -33.35
C LYS A 14 -85.80 20.52 -34.06
N ASP A 15 -85.94 21.33 -35.10
CA ASP A 15 -87.19 21.49 -35.82
C ASP A 15 -87.11 20.87 -37.21
N PHE A 16 -87.15 19.54 -37.26
CA PHE A 16 -87.67 18.88 -38.45
C PHE A 16 -89.19 19.02 -38.41
N GLN A 17 -89.75 19.85 -39.29
CA GLN A 17 -91.18 19.80 -39.62
C GLN A 17 -91.48 18.46 -40.31
N LEU A 18 -91.57 17.41 -39.51
CA LEU A 18 -92.26 16.18 -39.87
C LEU A 18 -93.74 16.56 -39.93
N SER A 19 -94.26 16.79 -41.13
CA SER A 19 -95.69 16.91 -41.38
C SER A 19 -96.38 15.58 -41.09
N SER A 20 -96.55 15.24 -39.81
CA SER A 20 -97.49 14.24 -39.33
C SER A 20 -98.87 14.90 -39.25
N SER A 21 -99.47 15.14 -40.41
CA SER A 21 -100.91 15.42 -40.50
C SER A 21 -101.64 14.07 -40.57
N LEU A 22 -102.00 13.58 -39.39
CA LEU A 22 -103.06 12.59 -39.24
C LEU A 22 -104.40 13.35 -39.28
N ASP A 23 -105.25 12.85 -40.17
CA ASP A 23 -106.70 12.99 -40.20
C ASP A 23 -107.29 14.16 -41.01
N SER A 24 -107.84 13.80 -42.18
CA SER A 24 -109.23 14.11 -42.54
C SER A 24 -109.53 13.55 -43.94
N GLY A 25 -110.55 12.71 -44.03
CA GLY A 25 -110.97 12.05 -45.26
C GLY A 25 -111.22 13.02 -46.42
N SER A 26 -110.53 12.81 -47.52
CA SER A 26 -110.96 13.24 -48.85
C SER A 26 -110.40 12.27 -49.90
N ARG A 27 -111.29 11.84 -50.79
CA ARG A 27 -110.98 10.98 -51.93
C ARG A 27 -110.14 11.76 -52.93
N ILE A 28 -108.82 11.69 -52.83
CA ILE A 28 -107.90 12.28 -53.80
C ILE A 28 -106.76 11.28 -54.00
N SER A 29 -106.40 11.03 -55.26
CA SER A 29 -105.42 10.08 -55.78
C SER A 29 -104.22 9.79 -54.87
N PRO A 30 -103.64 8.56 -54.89
CA PRO A 30 -102.41 8.32 -54.14
C PRO A 30 -101.36 9.32 -54.64
N ASN A 31 -100.92 10.22 -53.76
CA ASN A 31 -99.89 11.21 -54.08
C ASN A 31 -98.58 10.46 -54.35
N TYR A 32 -98.38 10.06 -55.60
CA TYR A 32 -97.13 9.51 -56.05
C TYR A 32 -96.16 10.67 -56.24
N TYR A 33 -95.18 10.76 -55.36
CA TYR A 33 -94.04 11.65 -55.52
C TYR A 33 -93.09 11.08 -56.55
N ARG A 34 -92.56 11.94 -57.42
CA ARG A 34 -91.47 11.58 -58.31
C ARG A 34 -90.17 11.53 -57.51
N CYS A 35 -89.49 10.39 -57.52
CA CYS A 35 -88.17 10.27 -56.93
C CYS A 35 -87.20 11.19 -57.68
N GLN A 36 -86.59 12.17 -57.01
CA GLN A 36 -85.70 13.12 -57.68
C GLN A 36 -84.35 12.52 -58.13
N LEU A 37 -84.09 11.24 -57.80
CA LEU A 37 -82.84 10.53 -58.15
C LEU A 37 -83.01 9.60 -59.37
N CYS A 38 -84.15 8.92 -59.50
CA CYS A 38 -84.43 8.00 -60.61
C CYS A 38 -85.69 8.36 -61.41
N ASN A 39 -86.37 9.44 -61.04
CA ASN A 39 -87.55 10.00 -61.70
C ASN A 39 -88.79 9.08 -61.78
N ASN A 40 -88.82 7.98 -61.02
CA ASN A 40 -89.97 7.09 -60.92
C ASN A 40 -90.97 7.52 -59.84
N TYR A 41 -92.26 7.31 -60.10
CA TYR A 41 -93.38 7.66 -59.22
C TYR A 41 -93.55 6.66 -58.08
N ARG A 42 -93.44 7.12 -56.82
CA ARG A 42 -93.56 6.27 -55.62
C ARG A 42 -94.25 7.04 -54.48
N LYS A 43 -94.72 6.34 -53.45
CA LYS A 43 -95.38 6.95 -52.27
C LYS A 43 -94.43 7.74 -51.34
N VAL A 44 -93.13 7.77 -51.65
CA VAL A 44 -92.08 8.38 -50.83
C VAL A 44 -91.16 9.25 -51.71
N PHE A 45 -90.60 10.31 -51.13
CA PHE A 45 -89.82 11.33 -51.85
C PHE A 45 -88.54 10.79 -52.52
N TYR A 46 -87.88 9.81 -51.90
CA TYR A 46 -86.77 9.07 -52.48
C TYR A 46 -87.04 7.57 -52.48
N CYS A 47 -86.60 6.89 -53.54
CA CYS A 47 -86.73 5.45 -53.64
C CYS A 47 -85.71 4.74 -52.73
N LYS A 48 -86.10 3.65 -52.04
CA LYS A 48 -85.20 2.88 -51.18
C LYS A 48 -83.95 2.39 -51.92
N GLU A 49 -84.12 1.94 -53.17
CA GLU A 49 -83.03 1.52 -54.05
C GLU A 49 -82.02 2.65 -54.27
N CYS A 50 -82.48 3.87 -54.58
CA CYS A 50 -81.65 5.05 -54.85
C CYS A 50 -80.84 5.48 -53.62
N VAL A 51 -81.46 5.42 -52.43
CA VAL A 51 -80.82 5.74 -51.16
C VAL A 51 -79.80 4.66 -50.79
N HIS A 52 -80.16 3.38 -50.96
CA HIS A 52 -79.28 2.25 -50.66
C HIS A 52 -78.08 2.17 -51.61
N ASN A 53 -78.30 2.45 -52.89
CA ASN A 53 -77.24 2.52 -53.92
C ASN A 53 -76.37 3.77 -53.76
N GLY A 54 -76.69 4.69 -52.87
CA GLY A 54 -75.90 5.90 -52.63
C GLY A 54 -75.94 6.91 -53.77
N ASP A 55 -77.03 6.95 -54.54
CA ASP A 55 -77.27 7.92 -55.64
C ASP A 55 -77.59 9.33 -55.13
N ILE A 56 -76.96 9.72 -54.02
CA ILE A 56 -77.17 10.98 -53.32
C ILE A 56 -76.05 11.94 -53.72
N TYR A 57 -76.45 13.11 -54.18
CA TYR A 57 -75.56 14.20 -54.55
C TYR A 57 -75.55 15.26 -53.44
N LYS A 58 -74.43 15.99 -53.31
CA LYS A 58 -74.40 17.19 -52.44
C LYS A 58 -75.19 18.30 -53.13
N SER A 59 -76.08 18.94 -52.37
CA SER A 59 -76.97 20.02 -52.86
C SER A 59 -76.24 21.30 -53.31
N SER A 60 -74.97 21.47 -52.95
CA SER A 60 -74.23 22.74 -53.08
C SER A 60 -72.93 22.64 -53.88
N SER A 61 -72.63 21.52 -54.56
CA SER A 61 -71.28 21.30 -55.12
C SER A 61 -71.18 21.51 -56.63
N GLN A 62 -70.13 22.22 -57.06
CA GLN A 62 -69.64 22.36 -58.45
C GLN A 62 -69.12 21.05 -59.08
N CYS A 63 -69.22 19.92 -58.36
CA CYS A 63 -68.83 18.60 -58.84
C CYS A 63 -69.90 17.57 -58.45
N PRO A 64 -70.67 17.03 -59.41
CA PRO A 64 -71.78 16.12 -59.15
C PRO A 64 -71.29 14.68 -58.97
N GLU A 65 -70.51 14.42 -57.93
CA GLU A 65 -70.07 13.06 -57.57
C GLU A 65 -71.08 12.42 -56.60
N ARG A 66 -71.51 11.18 -56.87
CA ARG A 66 -72.43 10.44 -55.99
C ARG A 66 -71.72 10.02 -54.70
N TYR A 67 -72.50 9.78 -53.66
CA TYR A 67 -71.97 9.22 -52.41
C TYR A 67 -71.29 7.85 -52.63
N ALA A 68 -71.88 7.01 -53.49
CA ALA A 68 -71.28 5.71 -53.86
C ALA A 68 -69.89 5.86 -54.49
N ASP A 69 -69.71 6.81 -55.40
CA ASP A 69 -68.42 7.08 -56.04
C ASP A 69 -67.35 7.50 -55.01
N LYS A 70 -67.73 8.32 -54.03
CA LYS A 70 -66.84 8.72 -52.91
C LYS A 70 -66.45 7.55 -52.03
N GLN A 71 -67.37 6.63 -51.76
CA GLN A 71 -67.06 5.42 -51.00
C GLN A 71 -66.07 4.53 -51.77
N ILE A 72 -66.27 4.34 -53.07
CA ILE A 72 -65.34 3.60 -53.93
C ILE A 72 -63.96 4.28 -53.94
N LYS A 73 -63.92 5.60 -54.12
CA LYS A 73 -62.67 6.37 -54.10
C LYS A 73 -61.95 6.28 -52.76
N LEU A 74 -62.68 6.32 -51.65
CA LEU A 74 -62.10 6.12 -50.31
C LEU A 74 -61.49 4.73 -50.16
N LEU A 75 -62.17 3.68 -50.65
CA LEU A 75 -61.64 2.32 -50.63
C LEU A 75 -60.37 2.20 -51.50
N GLN A 76 -60.38 2.79 -52.69
CA GLN A 76 -59.19 2.86 -53.56
C GLN A 76 -58.03 3.59 -52.89
N LEU A 77 -58.28 4.73 -52.24
CA LEU A 77 -57.26 5.48 -51.51
C LEU A 77 -56.71 4.69 -50.32
N LYS A 78 -57.56 3.99 -49.57
CA LYS A 78 -57.12 3.11 -48.47
C LYS A 78 -56.25 1.97 -48.99
N ALA A 79 -56.63 1.35 -50.11
CA ALA A 79 -55.86 0.30 -50.74
C ALA A 79 -54.51 0.82 -51.27
N ALA A 80 -54.50 1.97 -51.95
CA ALA A 80 -53.28 2.61 -52.44
C ALA A 80 -52.34 3.01 -51.29
N ARG A 81 -52.88 3.58 -50.21
CA ARG A 81 -52.10 3.90 -49.00
C ARG A 81 -51.46 2.65 -48.40
N LYS A 82 -52.24 1.57 -48.25
CA LYS A 82 -51.74 0.30 -47.72
C LYS A 82 -50.65 -0.29 -48.62
N ALA A 83 -50.83 -0.25 -49.93
CA ALA A 83 -49.82 -0.75 -50.87
C ALA A 83 -48.49 0.01 -50.77
N VAL A 84 -48.54 1.33 -50.57
CA VAL A 84 -47.32 2.15 -50.33
C VAL A 84 -46.69 1.80 -48.98
N GLU A 85 -47.51 1.69 -47.93
CA GLU A 85 -47.05 1.32 -46.58
C GLU A 85 -46.33 -0.03 -46.57
N ASP A 86 -46.95 -1.06 -47.16
CA ASP A 86 -46.39 -2.40 -47.27
C ASP A 86 -45.05 -2.36 -48.04
N ASN A 87 -44.96 -1.61 -49.15
CA ASN A 87 -43.71 -1.45 -49.91
C ASN A 87 -42.59 -0.78 -49.10
N CYS A 88 -42.94 0.23 -48.30
CA CYS A 88 -42.01 0.95 -47.43
C CYS A 88 -41.49 0.05 -46.30
N LEU A 89 -42.38 -0.72 -45.65
CA LEU A 89 -42.02 -1.66 -44.60
C LEU A 89 -41.07 -2.74 -45.12
N ASP A 90 -41.37 -3.29 -46.29
CA ASP A 90 -40.53 -4.28 -46.97
C ASP A 90 -39.11 -3.77 -47.24
N LYS A 91 -39.00 -2.53 -47.74
CA LYS A 91 -37.69 -1.89 -47.99
C LYS A 91 -36.94 -1.60 -46.70
N LEU A 92 -37.66 -1.15 -45.66
CA LEU A 92 -37.09 -0.87 -44.35
C LEU A 92 -36.54 -2.14 -43.69
N GLU A 93 -37.30 -3.23 -43.73
CA GLU A 93 -36.87 -4.52 -43.16
C GLU A 93 -35.62 -5.04 -43.88
N ARG A 94 -35.56 -4.93 -45.21
CA ARG A 94 -34.37 -5.31 -45.98
C ARG A 94 -33.16 -4.46 -45.59
N LYS A 95 -33.33 -3.14 -45.43
CA LYS A 95 -32.23 -2.26 -44.99
C LYS A 95 -31.77 -2.58 -43.57
N GLN A 96 -32.70 -2.80 -42.65
CA GLN A 96 -32.38 -3.20 -41.28
C GLN A 96 -31.57 -4.50 -41.23
N LYS A 97 -31.94 -5.51 -42.03
CA LYS A 97 -31.18 -6.77 -42.13
C LYS A 97 -29.75 -6.54 -42.61
N ILE A 98 -29.56 -5.69 -43.63
CA ILE A 98 -28.23 -5.33 -44.14
C ILE A 98 -27.42 -4.60 -43.07
N ASP A 99 -28.01 -3.64 -42.36
CA ASP A 99 -27.32 -2.85 -41.35
C ASP A 99 -26.91 -3.69 -40.14
N VAL A 100 -27.76 -4.63 -39.71
CA VAL A 100 -27.46 -5.59 -38.64
C VAL A 100 -26.28 -6.48 -39.04
N LEU A 101 -26.30 -7.05 -40.26
CA LEU A 101 -25.20 -7.87 -40.76
C LEU A 101 -23.92 -7.06 -40.90
N GLY A 102 -23.99 -5.85 -41.46
CA GLY A 102 -22.86 -4.94 -41.60
C GLY A 102 -22.24 -4.57 -40.24
N SER A 103 -23.08 -4.34 -39.23
CA SER A 103 -22.64 -4.07 -37.86
C SER A 103 -21.94 -5.27 -37.22
N LYS A 104 -22.47 -6.48 -37.41
CA LYS A 104 -21.82 -7.72 -36.93
C LYS A 104 -20.49 -7.97 -37.61
N ILE A 105 -20.38 -7.69 -38.92
CA ILE A 105 -19.12 -7.81 -39.66
C ILE A 105 -18.08 -6.84 -39.12
N ARG A 106 -18.45 -5.57 -38.90
CA ARG A 106 -17.55 -4.56 -38.30
C ARG A 106 -17.08 -5.00 -36.92
N GLN A 107 -18.00 -5.36 -36.04
CA GLN A 107 -17.67 -5.83 -34.68
C GLN A 107 -16.71 -7.04 -34.69
N SER A 108 -16.91 -7.98 -35.62
CA SER A 108 -16.02 -9.13 -35.78
C SER A 108 -14.62 -8.71 -36.24
N ARG A 109 -14.52 -7.78 -37.21
CA ARG A 109 -13.24 -7.24 -37.68
C ARG A 109 -12.49 -6.51 -36.57
N ASP A 110 -13.17 -5.65 -35.83
CA ASP A 110 -12.59 -4.90 -34.71
C ASP A 110 -12.07 -5.86 -33.62
N ARG A 111 -12.85 -6.90 -33.31
CA ARG A 111 -12.42 -7.95 -32.37
C ARG A 111 -11.17 -8.69 -32.86
N ILE A 112 -11.11 -9.04 -34.14
CA ILE A 112 -9.93 -9.69 -34.73
C ILE A 112 -8.71 -8.77 -34.64
N GLU A 113 -8.88 -7.47 -34.90
CA GLU A 113 -7.80 -6.48 -34.80
C GLU A 113 -7.27 -6.35 -33.38
N ILE A 114 -8.15 -6.20 -32.39
CA ILE A 114 -7.78 -6.14 -30.97
C ILE A 114 -7.02 -7.41 -30.56
N LEU A 115 -7.50 -8.58 -30.98
CA LEU A 115 -6.83 -9.85 -30.70
C LEU A 115 -5.44 -9.93 -31.34
N ARG A 116 -5.28 -9.46 -32.57
CA ARG A 116 -3.97 -9.38 -33.25
C ARG A 116 -3.00 -8.46 -32.51
N LEU A 117 -3.47 -7.29 -32.07
CA LEU A 117 -2.66 -6.37 -31.27
C LEU A 117 -2.24 -6.99 -29.93
N SER A 118 -3.17 -7.63 -29.23
CA SER A 118 -2.89 -8.34 -27.97
C SER A 118 -1.87 -9.47 -28.16
N LEU A 119 -1.98 -10.24 -29.24
CA LEU A 119 -1.00 -11.29 -29.57
C LEU A 119 0.38 -10.70 -29.87
N LYS A 120 0.45 -9.56 -30.59
CA LYS A 120 1.71 -8.87 -30.87
C LYS A 120 2.36 -8.38 -29.59
N ASP A 121 1.63 -7.67 -28.73
CA ASP A 121 2.11 -7.21 -27.42
C ASP A 121 2.62 -8.38 -26.56
N ARG A 122 1.85 -9.47 -26.49
CA ARG A 122 2.24 -10.64 -25.70
C ARG A 122 3.50 -11.33 -26.23
N ARG A 123 3.69 -11.38 -27.55
CA ARG A 123 4.91 -11.90 -28.18
C ARG A 123 6.12 -11.02 -27.87
N GLU A 124 5.99 -9.70 -27.93
CA GLU A 124 7.08 -8.78 -27.58
C GLU A 124 7.46 -8.90 -26.09
N LYS A 125 6.47 -8.93 -25.19
CA LYS A 125 6.71 -9.21 -23.77
C LYS A 125 7.44 -10.55 -23.58
N GLN A 126 7.00 -11.61 -24.24
CA GLN A 126 7.67 -12.91 -24.17
C GLN A 126 9.13 -12.85 -24.64
N LYS A 127 9.44 -12.13 -25.73
CA LYS A 127 10.82 -11.92 -26.18
C LYS A 127 11.65 -11.20 -25.12
N THR A 128 11.13 -10.12 -24.54
CA THR A 128 11.85 -9.37 -23.49
C THR A 128 12.11 -10.23 -22.25
N TYR A 129 11.14 -11.04 -21.80
CA TYR A 129 11.34 -11.94 -20.67
C TYR A 129 12.35 -13.03 -20.97
N LYS A 130 12.33 -13.62 -22.17
CA LYS A 130 13.34 -14.59 -22.59
C LYS A 130 14.75 -13.99 -22.59
N ALA A 131 14.90 -12.77 -23.09
CA ALA A 131 16.18 -12.06 -23.06
C ALA A 131 16.67 -11.83 -21.62
N LYS A 132 15.79 -11.39 -20.71
CA LYS A 132 16.10 -11.22 -19.28
C LYS A 132 16.50 -12.53 -18.61
N ILE A 133 15.83 -13.63 -18.93
CA ILE A 133 16.18 -14.96 -18.40
C ILE A 133 17.59 -15.33 -18.84
N ILE A 134 17.92 -15.18 -20.12
CA ILE A 134 19.26 -15.45 -20.64
C ILE A 134 20.31 -14.57 -19.93
N GLU A 135 20.01 -13.29 -19.71
CA GLU A 135 20.90 -12.38 -18.99
C GLU A 135 21.15 -12.82 -17.54
N ILE A 136 20.09 -13.20 -16.80
CA ILE A 136 20.20 -13.66 -15.42
C ILE A 136 20.97 -14.98 -15.34
N ILE A 137 20.69 -15.93 -16.24
CA ILE A 137 21.43 -17.19 -16.34
C ILE A 137 22.92 -16.90 -16.57
N GLY A 138 23.26 -16.03 -17.52
CA GLY A 138 24.65 -15.65 -17.79
C GLY A 138 25.35 -14.97 -16.61
N LYS A 139 24.63 -14.16 -15.81
CA LYS A 139 25.16 -13.57 -14.56
C LYS A 139 25.41 -14.65 -13.52
N ASN A 140 24.45 -15.55 -13.31
CA ASN A 140 24.58 -16.66 -12.36
C ASN A 140 25.73 -17.60 -12.74
N GLU A 141 25.90 -17.95 -14.01
CA GLU A 141 27.02 -18.76 -14.46
C GLU A 141 28.38 -18.13 -14.16
N LYS A 142 28.51 -16.80 -14.36
CA LYS A 142 29.74 -16.07 -14.00
C LYS A 142 30.00 -16.11 -12.50
N LEU A 143 28.95 -15.90 -11.69
CA LEU A 143 29.05 -15.97 -10.23
C LEU A 143 29.46 -17.38 -9.78
N THR A 144 28.80 -18.42 -10.28
CA THR A 144 29.12 -19.82 -9.99
C THR A 144 30.56 -20.16 -10.37
N LYS A 145 31.08 -19.68 -11.50
CA LYS A 145 32.48 -19.87 -11.90
C LYS A 145 33.46 -19.11 -10.98
N SER A 146 33.06 -17.99 -10.40
CA SER A 146 33.89 -17.18 -9.52
C SER A 146 33.87 -17.63 -8.05
N LEU A 147 32.79 -18.27 -7.61
CA LEU A 147 32.55 -18.69 -6.23
C LEU A 147 33.72 -19.50 -5.62
N PRO A 148 34.30 -20.51 -6.32
CA PRO A 148 35.38 -21.33 -5.75
C PRO A 148 36.65 -20.52 -5.45
N LYS A 149 36.92 -19.45 -6.22
CA LYS A 149 38.08 -18.58 -5.98
C LYS A 149 37.94 -17.78 -4.69
N TYR A 150 36.72 -17.38 -4.36
CA TYR A 150 36.43 -16.69 -3.10
C TYR A 150 36.48 -17.67 -1.94
N GLU A 151 35.99 -18.89 -2.11
CA GLU A 151 36.04 -19.95 -1.11
C GLU A 151 37.48 -20.29 -0.72
N GLU A 152 38.36 -20.52 -1.71
CA GLU A 152 39.79 -20.77 -1.46
C GLU A 152 40.47 -19.59 -0.74
N ARG A 153 40.10 -18.34 -1.10
CA ARG A 153 40.64 -17.15 -0.45
C ARG A 153 40.17 -17.02 1.00
N VAL A 154 38.90 -17.33 1.27
CA VAL A 154 38.32 -17.32 2.62
C VAL A 154 38.98 -18.40 3.47
N GLU A 155 39.21 -19.60 2.93
CA GLU A 155 39.90 -20.67 3.62
C GLU A 155 41.34 -20.27 4.00
N LYS A 156 42.12 -19.75 3.05
CA LYS A 156 43.49 -19.27 3.31
C LYS A 156 43.53 -18.17 4.38
N LEU A 157 42.59 -17.24 4.33
CA LEU A 157 42.49 -16.18 5.34
C LEU A 157 42.10 -16.75 6.71
N GLY A 158 41.20 -17.73 6.75
CA GLY A 158 40.81 -18.44 7.97
C GLY A 158 42.01 -19.14 8.63
N LEU A 159 42.80 -19.88 7.84
CA LEU A 159 44.03 -20.52 8.32
C LEU A 159 45.04 -19.51 8.84
N TYR A 160 45.25 -18.40 8.12
CA TYR A 160 46.14 -17.32 8.54
C TYR A 160 45.72 -16.69 9.87
N VAL A 161 44.43 -16.36 10.02
CA VAL A 161 43.88 -15.77 11.25
C VAL A 161 44.00 -16.75 12.41
N ALA A 162 43.71 -18.04 12.19
CA ALA A 162 43.84 -19.08 13.21
C ALA A 162 45.29 -19.21 13.70
N SER A 163 46.27 -19.28 12.78
CA SER A 163 47.69 -19.34 13.13
C SER A 163 48.15 -18.08 13.88
N ARG A 164 47.76 -16.89 13.42
CA ARG A 164 48.09 -15.63 14.10
C ARG A 164 47.46 -15.51 15.48
N ARG A 165 46.27 -16.07 15.67
CA ARG A 165 45.62 -16.14 16.98
C ARG A 165 46.43 -17.02 17.92
N GLU A 166 46.89 -18.18 17.44
CA GLU A 166 47.72 -19.09 18.23
C GLU A 166 49.07 -18.47 18.61
N ASP A 167 49.75 -17.82 17.67
CA ASP A 167 51.00 -17.09 17.94
C ASP A 167 50.83 -16.01 19.02
N ASN A 168 49.75 -15.22 18.91
CA ASN A 168 49.43 -14.20 19.90
C ASN A 168 49.13 -14.81 21.27
N GLN A 169 48.45 -15.94 21.32
CA GLN A 169 48.18 -16.63 22.57
C GLN A 169 49.48 -17.13 23.21
N ARG A 170 50.35 -17.79 22.44
CA ARG A 170 51.68 -18.22 22.90
C ARG A 170 52.52 -17.06 23.41
N LEU A 171 52.49 -15.91 22.74
CA LEU A 171 53.22 -14.71 23.18
C LEU A 171 52.65 -14.15 24.48
N LYS A 172 51.32 -14.09 24.62
CA LYS A 172 50.67 -13.70 25.88
C LYS A 172 51.04 -14.62 27.03
N ASP A 173 51.03 -15.93 26.79
CA ASP A 173 51.37 -16.92 27.81
C ASP A 173 52.85 -16.78 28.24
N LYS A 174 53.77 -16.51 27.30
CA LYS A 174 55.17 -16.20 27.61
C LYS A 174 55.33 -14.94 28.47
N ILE A 175 54.66 -13.85 28.09
CA ILE A 175 54.69 -12.59 28.86
C ILE A 175 54.17 -12.81 30.27
N LEU A 176 53.06 -13.55 30.43
CA LEU A 176 52.51 -13.86 31.75
C LEU A 176 53.47 -14.69 32.59
N ASN A 177 54.15 -15.67 31.98
CA ASN A 177 55.14 -16.48 32.68
C ASN A 177 56.37 -15.66 33.11
N GLU A 178 56.91 -14.81 32.24
CA GLU A 178 58.03 -13.91 32.57
C GLU A 178 57.65 -12.92 33.69
N GLN A 179 56.45 -12.36 33.63
CA GLN A 179 55.92 -11.50 34.71
C GLN A 179 55.81 -12.25 36.04
N ALA A 180 55.32 -13.49 36.04
CA ALA A 180 55.24 -14.31 37.24
C ALA A 180 56.62 -14.63 37.82
N GLN A 181 57.61 -14.95 36.96
CA GLN A 181 59.00 -15.16 37.38
C GLN A 181 59.59 -13.90 37.99
N LEU A 182 59.41 -12.73 37.35
CA LEU A 182 59.88 -11.44 37.87
C LEU A 182 59.25 -11.12 39.23
N GLN A 183 57.94 -11.34 39.39
CA GLN A 183 57.25 -11.15 40.67
C GLN A 183 57.83 -12.05 41.76
N ASN A 184 58.16 -13.31 41.45
CA ASN A 184 58.80 -14.20 42.41
C ASN A 184 60.20 -13.70 42.81
N VAL A 185 61.02 -13.24 41.85
CA VAL A 185 62.34 -12.67 42.15
C VAL A 185 62.21 -11.43 43.03
N VAL A 186 61.27 -10.53 42.73
CA VAL A 186 61.00 -9.33 43.54
C VAL A 186 60.58 -9.72 44.95
N LYS A 187 59.63 -10.65 45.11
CA LYS A 187 59.20 -11.15 46.42
C LYS A 187 60.36 -11.73 47.23
N THR A 188 61.20 -12.56 46.60
CA THR A 188 62.39 -13.13 47.26
C THR A 188 63.37 -12.05 47.67
N ARG A 189 63.64 -11.04 46.81
CA ARG A 189 64.53 -9.92 47.15
C ARG A 189 63.98 -9.06 48.28
N ILE A 190 62.67 -8.78 48.30
CA ILE A 190 62.02 -8.05 49.40
C ILE A 190 62.14 -8.83 50.71
N GLN A 191 61.91 -10.16 50.69
CA GLN A 191 62.09 -10.99 51.88
C GLN A 191 63.54 -10.96 52.39
N GLN A 192 64.52 -11.02 51.47
CA GLN A 192 65.92 -10.85 51.83
C GLN A 192 66.22 -9.46 52.43
N LEU A 193 65.64 -8.38 51.91
CA LEU A 193 65.78 -7.04 52.49
C LEU A 193 65.29 -6.98 53.93
N VAL A 194 64.08 -7.47 54.15
CA VAL A 194 63.44 -7.45 55.47
C VAL A 194 64.22 -8.34 56.43
N GLN A 195 64.72 -9.49 55.97
CA GLN A 195 65.46 -10.42 56.83
C GLN A 195 66.85 -9.90 57.22
N TYR A 196 67.59 -9.30 56.29
CA TYR A 196 69.01 -9.01 56.50
C TYR A 196 69.35 -7.54 56.73
N ILE A 197 68.59 -6.60 56.15
CA ILE A 197 68.92 -5.17 56.21
C ILE A 197 67.98 -4.41 57.13
N PHE A 198 66.68 -4.66 57.01
CA PHE A 198 65.64 -3.96 57.75
C PHE A 198 64.75 -4.94 58.52
N PRO A 199 65.25 -5.58 59.59
CA PRO A 199 64.42 -6.43 60.44
C PRO A 199 63.33 -5.56 61.08
N ILE A 200 62.11 -5.70 60.59
CA ILE A 200 60.94 -4.99 61.13
C ILE A 200 60.47 -5.78 62.36
N SER A 201 60.69 -5.23 63.54
CA SER A 201 60.09 -5.73 64.77
C SER A 201 58.93 -4.83 65.19
N ILE A 202 57.84 -5.46 65.63
CA ILE A 202 56.72 -4.74 66.23
C ILE A 202 57.17 -4.36 67.64
N VAL A 203 57.36 -3.07 67.88
CA VAL A 203 57.67 -2.58 69.22
C VAL A 203 56.33 -2.27 69.89
N LEU A 204 55.96 -3.06 70.90
CA LEU A 204 54.82 -2.71 71.74
C LEU A 204 55.18 -1.44 72.52
N PRO A 205 54.37 -0.36 72.47
CA PRO A 205 54.61 0.81 73.30
C PRO A 205 54.49 0.40 74.77
N LYS A 206 55.62 0.40 75.50
CA LYS A 206 55.62 0.32 76.95
C LYS A 206 55.10 1.64 77.49
N ILE A 207 53.83 1.67 77.87
CA ILE A 207 53.28 2.77 78.66
C ILE A 207 53.69 2.50 80.11
N GLU A 208 54.91 2.90 80.46
CA GLU A 208 55.31 3.00 81.87
C GLU A 208 54.70 4.28 82.43
N ILE A 209 53.60 4.12 83.18
CA ILE A 209 52.98 5.19 83.96
C ILE A 209 53.81 5.31 85.26
N GLU A 210 54.87 6.11 85.23
CA GLU A 210 55.48 6.60 86.45
C GLU A 210 54.90 7.97 86.81
N SER A 211 54.42 8.02 88.04
CA SER A 211 53.69 9.13 88.65
C SER A 211 54.67 10.20 89.10
N GLY A 212 54.45 11.44 88.65
CA GLY A 212 54.87 12.63 89.36
C GLY A 212 56.25 13.17 88.98
N GLU A 213 56.28 13.96 87.91
CA GLU A 213 56.85 15.32 87.84
C GLU A 213 56.61 15.84 86.42
N VAL A 214 56.25 17.12 86.26
CA VAL A 214 55.99 17.73 84.95
C VAL A 214 57.33 17.92 84.24
N ASP A 215 57.77 16.89 83.53
CA ASP A 215 59.04 16.83 82.81
C ASP A 215 58.85 17.16 81.31
N MET A 216 59.87 17.74 80.68
CA MET A 216 59.91 18.21 79.29
C MET A 216 59.49 17.12 78.28
N VAL A 217 59.71 15.85 78.64
CA VAL A 217 59.32 14.65 77.90
C VAL A 217 57.79 14.53 77.80
N THR A 218 57.05 14.89 78.86
CA THR A 218 55.58 14.86 78.86
C THR A 218 55.00 15.93 77.94
N ALA A 219 55.60 17.14 77.94
CA ALA A 219 55.21 18.23 77.03
C ALA A 219 55.49 17.89 75.56
N LEU A 220 56.63 17.25 75.26
CA LEU A 220 56.95 16.77 73.91
C LEU A 220 56.02 15.61 73.48
N ALA A 221 55.67 14.71 74.40
CA ALA A 221 54.71 13.64 74.14
C ALA A 221 53.29 14.17 73.92
N GLU A 222 52.91 15.28 74.57
CA GLU A 222 51.63 15.95 74.30
C GLU A 222 51.64 16.70 72.97
N ALA A 223 52.72 17.42 72.66
CA ALA A 223 52.86 18.15 71.40
C ALA A 223 52.82 17.24 70.16
N THR A 224 53.34 16.01 70.27
CA THR A 224 53.26 15.00 69.18
C THR A 224 51.85 14.42 69.00
N ARG A 225 50.98 14.54 70.01
CA ARG A 225 49.57 14.13 69.94
C ARG A 225 48.65 15.24 69.46
N THR A 226 49.12 16.47 69.27
CA THR A 226 48.30 17.59 68.80
C THR A 226 48.76 18.09 67.44
N THR A 227 47.86 18.12 66.47
CA THR A 227 48.16 18.63 65.12
C THR A 227 47.29 19.86 64.86
N TYR A 228 47.90 20.93 64.34
CA TYR A 228 47.19 22.16 64.01
C TYR A 228 46.61 22.08 62.60
N ILE A 229 45.28 22.05 62.50
CA ILE A 229 44.56 21.95 61.23
C ILE A 229 43.50 23.04 61.23
N SER A 230 43.50 23.90 60.20
CA SER A 230 42.44 24.87 59.93
C SER A 230 42.06 25.78 61.12
N ASN A 231 43.05 26.41 61.74
CA ASN A 231 42.92 27.33 62.87
C ASN A 231 42.48 26.73 64.23
N GLN A 232 42.61 25.41 64.40
CA GLN A 232 42.35 24.76 65.68
C GLN A 232 43.37 23.65 65.98
N TRP A 233 43.74 23.51 67.26
CA TRP A 233 44.53 22.37 67.74
C TRP A 233 43.62 21.16 67.93
N VAL A 234 43.94 20.05 67.28
CA VAL A 234 43.17 18.80 67.36
C VAL A 234 44.06 17.70 67.92
N TYR A 235 43.58 16.96 68.93
CA TYR A 235 44.26 15.78 69.45
C TYR A 235 44.08 14.60 68.47
N ASN A 236 45.18 14.00 68.07
CA ASN A 236 45.21 12.81 67.22
C ASN A 236 45.22 11.59 68.15
N ASP A 237 44.04 11.00 68.39
CA ASP A 237 43.86 9.82 69.23
C ASP A 237 44.37 8.56 68.50
N ASN A 238 45.67 8.48 68.31
CA ASN A 238 46.39 7.38 67.66
C ASN A 238 46.50 6.13 68.56
N SER A 239 45.63 5.96 69.55
CA SER A 239 45.73 4.98 70.64
C SER A 239 45.51 3.51 70.24
N GLY A 240 45.66 3.19 68.95
CA GLY A 240 45.55 1.83 68.42
C GLY A 240 46.37 1.55 67.17
N GLU A 241 47.10 2.53 66.62
CA GLU A 241 47.97 2.28 65.46
C GLU A 241 49.30 1.67 65.91
N LEU A 242 49.57 0.44 65.44
CA LEU A 242 50.85 -0.24 65.59
C LEU A 242 51.96 0.64 65.00
N GLN A 243 52.82 1.21 65.84
CA GLN A 243 53.99 1.95 65.40
C GLN A 243 55.10 0.97 64.96
N TYR A 244 55.50 1.05 63.70
CA TYR A 244 56.62 0.28 63.15
C TYR A 244 57.89 1.12 63.23
N CYS A 245 58.95 0.58 63.84
CA CYS A 245 60.26 1.22 63.90
C CYS A 245 61.28 0.37 63.15
N ILE A 246 62.06 0.99 62.25
CA ILE A 246 63.22 0.35 61.66
C ILE A 246 64.32 0.39 62.72
N VAL A 247 64.55 -0.74 63.39
CA VAL A 247 65.69 -0.88 64.30
C VAL A 247 66.95 -0.91 63.43
N ALA A 248 67.94 -0.08 63.76
CA ALA A 248 69.06 0.28 62.89
C ALA A 248 69.68 -0.91 62.10
N PRO A 249 70.09 -0.71 60.83
CA PRO A 249 70.62 -1.78 60.01
C PRO A 249 71.92 -2.33 60.61
N THR A 250 71.85 -3.51 61.21
CA THR A 250 73.03 -4.20 61.75
C THR A 250 73.73 -4.95 60.63
N LEU A 251 74.52 -4.22 59.84
CA LEU A 251 75.60 -4.85 59.09
C LEU A 251 76.59 -5.51 60.08
N PRO A 252 77.01 -6.76 59.88
CA PRO A 252 77.96 -7.41 60.78
C PRO A 252 79.27 -6.62 60.86
N GLY A 253 79.65 -6.17 62.05
CA GLY A 253 80.92 -5.46 62.29
C GLY A 253 82.19 -6.31 62.07
N SER A 254 82.04 -7.58 61.65
CA SER A 254 83.12 -8.51 61.32
C SER A 254 83.77 -8.25 59.96
N GLY A 255 83.19 -7.36 59.13
CA GLY A 255 83.70 -7.01 57.80
C GLY A 255 83.50 -8.10 56.73
N ASN A 256 82.91 -9.25 57.07
CA ASN A 256 82.59 -10.31 56.12
C ASN A 256 81.17 -10.12 55.56
N TYR A 257 81.09 -9.48 54.39
CA TYR A 257 79.84 -9.22 53.68
C TYR A 257 79.54 -10.23 52.56
N SER A 258 80.19 -11.40 52.56
CA SER A 258 80.04 -12.39 51.48
C SER A 258 78.58 -12.83 51.24
N SER A 259 77.75 -12.87 52.27
CA SER A 259 76.31 -13.15 52.20
C SER A 259 75.51 -12.08 51.43
N TYR A 260 76.05 -10.87 51.30
CA TYR A 260 75.43 -9.73 50.61
C TYR A 260 75.93 -9.57 49.16
N ASN A 261 76.93 -10.35 48.72
CA ASN A 261 77.46 -10.28 47.34
C ASN A 261 76.44 -10.68 46.26
N ILE A 262 75.35 -11.35 46.64
CA ILE A 262 74.23 -11.69 45.75
C ILE A 262 73.57 -10.41 45.17
N TRP A 263 73.74 -9.28 45.86
CA TRP A 263 73.17 -7.98 45.51
C TRP A 263 74.04 -7.20 44.51
N GLY A 264 75.35 -7.44 44.52
CA GLY A 264 76.33 -6.75 43.67
C GLY A 264 76.58 -7.41 42.31
N LEU A 265 76.14 -8.65 42.11
CA LEU A 265 76.19 -9.31 40.80
C LEU A 265 74.97 -8.91 39.96
N PHE A 266 75.00 -7.66 39.49
CA PHE A 266 74.37 -7.32 38.21
C PHE A 266 75.17 -8.05 37.11
N GLN A 267 74.87 -9.32 36.89
CA GLN A 267 75.23 -9.99 35.66
C GLN A 267 74.23 -9.57 34.59
N SER A 268 74.76 -8.84 33.62
CA SER A 268 74.15 -8.39 32.38
C SER A 268 73.26 -9.47 31.76
N PHE A 269 71.99 -9.14 31.59
CA PHE A 269 71.11 -9.74 30.59
C PHE A 269 70.97 -8.75 29.43
#